data_AF-A0A969LHP6-F1
#
_entry.id   AF-A0A969LHP6-F1
#
_cell.length_a   1.000
_cell.length_b   1.000
_cell.length_c   1.000
_cell.angle_alpha   90.00
_cell.angle_beta   90.00
_cell.angle_gamma   90.00
#
_symmetry.space_group_name_H-M   'P 1'
#
loop_
_entity.id
_entity.type
_entity.pdbx_description
1 polymer ?
#
loop_
_entity_poly.entity_id
_entity_poly.type
_entity_poly.pdbx_seq_one_letter_code
_entity_poly.pdbx_strand_id
1 'polypeptide(L)'
;MTFGAIAGSLAVASFTNAQMVQRLGMRRVSHSALFGLLVVASAMSLASLAGRPPLIVFGPLMALAFFCFGLMFANFNAIAMHPMAHVAGTAASLIGFTSTLIGAFLGWTVGRLFDGTVRPLAIGFLLLGIAALACVLVVEGRKGLFKGE
;
A
#
# COMPACT_ATOMS: atom_id res chain seq x y z
N MET A 1 0.64 -26.53 2.76
CA MET A 1 1.96 -25.95 3.12
C MET A 1 2.07 -24.46 2.77
N THR A 2 1.47 -23.98 1.69
CA THR A 2 1.57 -22.57 1.23
C THR A 2 0.96 -21.54 2.20
N PHE A 3 -0.16 -21.85 2.86
CA PHE A 3 -0.78 -20.96 3.85
C PHE A 3 0.10 -20.68 5.08
N GLY A 4 0.86 -21.67 5.56
CA GLY A 4 1.74 -21.51 6.72
C GLY A 4 2.95 -20.63 6.44
N ALA A 5 3.53 -20.72 5.23
CA ALA A 5 4.62 -19.85 4.81
C ALA A 5 4.16 -18.39 4.60
N ILE A 6 2.95 -18.20 4.08
CA ILE A 6 2.32 -16.88 3.94
C ILE A 6 1.99 -16.29 5.32
N ALA A 7 1.45 -17.09 6.25
CA ALA A 7 1.19 -16.64 7.62
C ALA A 7 2.48 -16.30 8.38
N GLY A 8 3.55 -17.09 8.21
CA GLY A 8 4.86 -16.82 8.82
C GLY A 8 5.51 -15.56 8.29
N SER A 9 5.47 -15.32 6.97
CA SER A 9 5.97 -14.07 6.38
C SER A 9 5.12 -12.86 6.77
N LEU A 10 3.80 -13.01 6.91
CA LEU A 10 2.90 -11.97 7.39
C LEU A 10 3.11 -11.66 8.89
N ALA A 11 3.46 -12.67 9.70
CA ALA A 11 3.81 -12.52 11.11
C ALA A 11 5.14 -11.78 11.28
N VAL A 12 6.17 -12.13 10.49
CA VAL A 12 7.45 -11.41 10.47
C VAL A 12 7.24 -9.98 9.98
N ALA A 13 6.46 -9.78 8.92
CA ALA A 13 6.13 -8.46 8.40
C ALA A 13 5.38 -7.59 9.42
N SER A 14 4.39 -8.16 10.12
CA SER A 14 3.66 -7.47 11.18
C SER A 14 4.53 -7.15 12.39
N PHE A 15 5.45 -8.05 12.75
CA PHE A 15 6.39 -7.83 13.86
C PHE A 15 7.44 -6.75 13.51
N THR A 16 7.95 -6.75 12.27
CA THR A 16 8.81 -5.67 11.77
C THR A 16 8.06 -4.35 11.68
N ASN A 17 6.79 -4.36 11.26
CA ASN A 17 5.94 -3.17 11.25
C ASN A 17 5.78 -2.60 12.66
N ALA A 18 5.41 -3.45 13.62
CA ALA A 18 5.22 -3.04 15.01
C ALA A 18 6.50 -2.47 15.62
N GLN A 19 7.67 -3.07 15.36
CA GLN A 19 8.94 -2.54 15.84
C GLN A 19 9.35 -1.22 15.17
N MET A 20 9.16 -1.10 13.85
CA MET A 20 9.47 0.15 13.13
C MET A 20 8.57 1.29 13.59
N VAL A 21 7.29 1.01 13.81
CA VAL A 21 6.31 1.99 14.29
C VAL A 21 6.63 2.43 15.72
N GLN A 22 6.99 1.49 16.61
CA GLN A 22 7.36 1.83 17.98
C GLN A 22 8.64 2.69 18.06
N ARG A 23 9.56 2.58 17.10
CA ARG A 23 10.80 3.36 17.08
C ARG A 23 10.72 4.68 16.32
N LEU A 24 9.93 4.76 15.25
CA LEU A 24 9.93 5.88 14.30
C LEU A 24 8.59 6.64 14.26
N GLY A 25 7.53 6.09 14.86
CA GLY A 25 6.16 6.61 14.80
C GLY A 25 5.40 6.18 13.54
N MET A 26 4.08 6.02 13.66
CA MET A 26 3.20 5.52 12.56
C MET A 26 3.30 6.38 11.29
N ARG A 27 3.44 7.70 11.43
CA ARG A 27 3.56 8.62 10.29
C ARG A 27 4.81 8.40 9.46
N ARG A 28 5.99 8.30 10.08
CA ARG A 28 7.26 8.15 9.33
C ARG A 28 7.35 6.80 8.62
N VAL A 29 6.85 5.75 9.26
CA VAL A 29 6.78 4.41 8.65
C VAL A 29 5.84 4.40 7.46
N SER A 30 4.65 5.02 7.58
CA SER A 30 3.68 5.11 6.48
C SER A 30 4.25 5.84 5.27
N HIS A 31 4.92 6.98 5.46
CA HIS A 31 5.55 7.72 4.36
C HIS A 31 6.70 6.94 3.71
N SER A 32 7.54 6.30 4.53
CA SER A 32 8.65 5.49 4.02
C SER A 32 8.14 4.29 3.23
N ALA A 33 7.07 3.64 3.70
CA ALA A 33 6.40 2.54 3.01
C ALA A 33 5.73 3.01 1.71
N LEU A 34 5.09 4.18 1.70
CA LEU A 34 4.51 4.77 0.51
C LEU A 34 5.57 5.14 -0.54
N PHE A 35 6.71 5.69 -0.12
CA PHE A 35 7.82 5.98 -1.01
C PHE A 35 8.44 4.68 -1.56
N GLY A 36 8.62 3.67 -0.70
CA GLY A 36 9.05 2.33 -1.11
C GLY A 36 8.09 1.70 -2.13
N LEU A 37 6.78 1.80 -1.90
CA LEU A 37 5.76 1.35 -2.85
C LEU A 37 5.90 2.07 -4.19
N LEU A 38 6.17 3.38 -4.18
CA LEU A 38 6.38 4.17 -5.39
C LEU A 38 7.61 3.71 -6.17
N VAL A 39 8.74 3.49 -5.50
CA VAL A 39 9.98 2.99 -6.10
C VAL A 39 9.77 1.62 -6.71
N VAL A 40 9.12 0.72 -5.99
CA VAL A 40 8.84 -0.64 -6.45
C VAL A 40 7.86 -0.64 -7.62
N ALA A 41 6.78 0.15 -7.55
CA ALA A 41 5.83 0.31 -8.64
C ALA A 41 6.49 0.90 -9.90
N SER A 42 7.45 1.82 -9.72
CA SER A 42 8.24 2.41 -10.81
C SER A 42 9.13 1.36 -11.47
N ALA A 43 9.87 0.59 -10.67
CA ALA A 43 10.67 -0.53 -11.14
C ALA A 43 9.81 -1.58 -11.85
N MET A 44 8.61 -1.83 -11.35
CA MET A 44 7.68 -2.79 -11.93
C MET A 44 7.12 -2.30 -13.27
N SER A 45 6.82 -1.01 -13.37
CA SER A 45 6.38 -0.37 -14.61
C SER A 45 7.49 -0.41 -15.67
N LEU A 46 8.72 -0.03 -15.31
CA LEU A 46 9.90 -0.11 -16.17
C LEU A 46 10.19 -1.54 -16.64
N ALA A 47 10.15 -2.52 -15.74
CA ALA A 47 10.31 -3.93 -16.10
C ALA A 47 9.20 -4.43 -17.04
N SER A 48 8.01 -3.81 -16.97
CA SER A 48 6.89 -4.12 -17.85
C SER A 48 7.03 -3.52 -19.26
N LEU A 49 7.77 -2.41 -19.42
CA LEU A 49 8.09 -1.84 -20.74
C LEU A 49 8.90 -2.82 -21.59
N ALA A 50 9.77 -3.64 -20.97
CA ALA A 50 10.57 -4.66 -21.65
C ALA A 50 9.76 -5.86 -22.22
N GLY A 51 8.44 -5.87 -22.06
CA GLY A 51 7.55 -6.88 -22.66
C GLY A 51 6.95 -7.81 -21.61
N ARG A 52 7.30 -9.10 -21.66
CA ARG A 52 6.88 -10.11 -20.66
C ARG A 52 8.03 -10.35 -19.68
N PRO A 53 8.14 -9.59 -18.58
CA PRO A 53 9.17 -9.86 -17.60
C PRO A 53 8.99 -11.28 -17.05
N PRO A 54 10.08 -12.06 -16.90
CA PRO A 54 10.00 -13.40 -16.33
C PRO A 54 9.41 -13.33 -14.90
N LEU A 55 8.61 -14.33 -14.52
CA LEU A 55 7.96 -14.38 -13.19
C LEU A 55 8.97 -14.24 -12.04
N ILE A 56 10.22 -14.65 -12.25
CA ILE A 56 11.30 -14.56 -11.26
C ILE A 56 11.65 -13.11 -10.92
N VAL A 57 11.45 -12.15 -11.83
CA VAL A 57 11.68 -10.72 -11.59
C VAL A 57 10.40 -10.05 -11.08
N PHE A 58 9.25 -10.42 -11.63
CA PHE A 58 7.97 -9.79 -11.29
C PHE A 58 7.43 -10.23 -9.93
N GLY A 59 7.61 -11.51 -9.58
CA GLY A 59 7.18 -12.11 -8.31
C GLY A 59 7.74 -11.41 -7.07
N PRO A 60 9.07 -11.24 -6.93
CA PRO A 60 9.64 -10.54 -5.78
C PRO A 60 9.29 -9.06 -5.75
N LEU A 61 9.19 -8.38 -6.91
CA LEU A 61 8.71 -6.99 -6.97
C LEU A 61 7.28 -6.87 -6.47
N MET A 62 6.40 -7.79 -6.86
CA MET A 62 5.03 -7.84 -6.35
C MET A 62 5.00 -8.12 -4.85
N ALA A 63 5.77 -9.10 -4.37
CA ALA A 63 5.86 -9.38 -2.93
C ALA A 63 6.29 -8.14 -2.13
N LEU A 64 7.28 -7.39 -2.65
CA LEU A 64 7.75 -6.16 -2.03
C LEU A 64 6.70 -5.04 -2.11
N ALA A 65 5.98 -4.91 -3.21
CA ALA A 65 4.88 -3.95 -3.34
C ALA A 65 3.75 -4.25 -2.35
N PHE A 66 3.33 -5.51 -2.22
CA PHE A 66 2.33 -5.94 -1.23
C PHE A 66 2.82 -5.77 0.21
N PHE A 67 4.11 -5.99 0.46
CA PHE A 67 4.72 -5.73 1.77
C PHE A 67 4.65 -4.24 2.13
N CYS A 68 5.09 -3.34 1.23
CA CYS A 68 4.97 -1.90 1.43
C CYS A 68 3.51 -1.45 1.57
N PHE A 69 2.61 -2.01 0.75
CA PHE A 69 1.18 -1.73 0.84
C PHE A 69 0.59 -2.16 2.18
N GLY A 70 0.93 -3.35 2.68
CA GLY A 70 0.46 -3.85 3.98
C GLY A 70 0.95 -3.00 5.14
N LEU A 71 2.23 -2.60 5.13
CA LEU A 71 2.79 -1.66 6.11
C LEU A 71 2.04 -0.34 6.10
N MET A 72 1.87 0.26 4.92
CA MET A 72 1.20 1.54 4.74
C MET A 72 -0.28 1.47 5.15
N PHE A 73 -1.00 0.46 4.68
CA PHE A 73 -2.44 0.29 4.92
C PHE A 73 -2.75 0.12 6.40
N ALA A 74 -2.02 -0.75 7.10
CA ALA A 74 -2.22 -0.97 8.53
C ALA A 74 -1.99 0.31 9.34
N ASN A 75 -0.94 1.07 9.03
CA ASN A 75 -0.62 2.30 9.75
C ASN A 75 -1.61 3.43 9.45
N PHE A 76 -2.00 3.66 8.18
CA PHE A 76 -2.99 4.69 7.87
C PHE A 76 -4.38 4.35 8.42
N ASN A 77 -4.75 3.07 8.43
CA ASN A 77 -5.99 2.64 9.05
C ASN A 77 -5.98 2.92 10.56
N ALA A 78 -4.88 2.61 11.25
CA ALA A 78 -4.70 2.92 12.67
C ALA A 78 -4.73 4.44 12.95
N ILE A 79 -4.03 5.26 12.16
CA ILE A 79 -4.04 6.73 12.28
C ILE A 79 -5.47 7.27 12.09
N ALA A 80 -6.22 6.76 11.12
CA ALA A 80 -7.60 7.19 10.87
C ALA A 80 -8.55 6.79 12.02
N MET A 81 -8.30 5.65 12.67
CA MET A 81 -9.12 5.19 13.79
C MET A 81 -8.76 5.85 15.13
N HIS A 82 -7.54 6.36 15.31
CA HIS A 82 -7.08 6.95 16.57
C HIS A 82 -8.02 8.04 17.14
N PRO A 83 -8.49 9.05 16.38
CA PRO A 83 -9.44 10.05 16.89
C PRO A 83 -10.90 9.53 16.97
N MET A 84 -11.19 8.39 16.35
CA MET A 84 -12.54 7.84 16.19
C MET A 84 -12.84 6.72 17.20
N ALA A 85 -12.06 6.58 18.27
CA ALA A 85 -12.19 5.47 19.22
C ALA A 85 -13.61 5.33 19.83
N HIS A 86 -14.28 6.46 20.11
CA HIS A 86 -15.64 6.47 20.65
C HIS A 86 -16.72 6.01 19.65
N VAL A 87 -16.43 6.02 18.34
CA VAL A 87 -17.30 5.57 17.24
C VAL A 87 -16.60 4.50 16.38
N ALA A 88 -15.68 3.75 16.97
CA ALA A 88 -14.78 2.86 16.23
C ALA A 88 -15.54 1.84 15.37
N GLY A 89 -16.65 1.30 15.85
CA GLY A 89 -17.49 0.36 15.09
C GLY A 89 -18.05 0.97 13.80
N THR A 90 -18.74 2.10 13.92
CA THR A 90 -19.32 2.81 12.77
C THR A 90 -18.25 3.32 11.82
N ALA A 91 -17.15 3.86 12.35
CA ALA A 91 -16.01 4.32 11.56
C ALA A 91 -15.35 3.17 10.79
N ALA A 92 -15.12 2.01 11.42
CA ALA A 92 -14.56 0.84 10.77
C ALA A 92 -15.43 0.34 9.62
N SER A 93 -16.75 0.27 9.82
CA SER A 93 -17.69 -0.13 8.77
C SER A 93 -17.67 0.83 7.59
N LEU A 94 -17.65 2.15 7.84
CA LEU A 94 -17.57 3.17 6.78
C LEU A 94 -16.23 3.09 6.01
N ILE A 95 -15.11 2.95 6.72
CA ILE A 95 -13.78 2.80 6.11
C ILE A 95 -13.74 1.54 5.23
N GLY A 96 -14.22 0.41 5.75
CA GLY A 96 -14.27 -0.86 5.02
C GLY A 96 -15.17 -0.80 3.79
N PHE A 97 -16.37 -0.26 3.94
CA PHE A 97 -17.33 -0.07 2.84
C PHE A 97 -16.75 0.84 1.74
N THR A 98 -16.21 1.99 2.13
CA THR A 98 -15.64 2.97 1.19
C THR A 98 -14.43 2.40 0.47
N SER A 99 -13.51 1.74 1.20
CA SER A 99 -12.33 1.10 0.60
C SER A 99 -12.72 -0.01 -0.38
N THR A 100 -13.75 -0.80 -0.05
CA THR A 100 -14.25 -1.86 -0.92
C THR A 100 -14.92 -1.31 -2.17
N LEU A 101 -15.76 -0.28 -2.04
CA LEU A 101 -16.42 0.37 -3.17
C LEU A 101 -15.40 1.01 -4.12
N ILE A 102 -14.49 1.82 -3.59
CA ILE A 102 -13.45 2.48 -4.37
C ILE A 102 -12.54 1.43 -5.00
N GLY A 103 -12.13 0.41 -4.23
CA GLY A 103 -11.31 -0.71 -4.71
C GLY A 103 -11.98 -1.49 -5.83
N ALA A 104 -13.28 -1.75 -5.74
CA ALA A 104 -14.05 -2.43 -6.77
C ALA A 104 -14.13 -1.58 -8.06
N PHE A 105 -14.38 -0.28 -7.93
CA PHE A 105 -14.46 0.63 -9.08
C PHE A 105 -13.11 0.78 -9.80
N LEU A 106 -12.03 0.98 -9.04
CA LEU A 106 -10.68 1.06 -9.58
C LEU A 106 -10.23 -0.28 -10.17
N GLY A 107 -10.52 -1.39 -9.48
CA GLY A 107 -10.23 -2.73 -9.96
C GLY A 107 -10.96 -3.06 -11.25
N TRP A 108 -12.23 -2.69 -11.37
CA TRP A 108 -12.99 -2.81 -12.62
C TRP A 108 -12.37 -1.99 -13.75
N THR A 109 -11.96 -0.76 -13.46
CA THR A 109 -11.30 0.11 -14.44
C THR A 109 -9.98 -0.51 -14.92
N VAL A 110 -9.08 -0.88 -14.00
CA VAL A 110 -7.80 -1.52 -14.34
C VAL A 110 -8.01 -2.85 -15.06
N GLY A 111 -9.02 -3.63 -14.66
CA GLY A 111 -9.38 -4.89 -15.29
C GLY A 111 -9.85 -4.73 -16.74
N ARG A 112 -10.51 -3.62 -17.07
CA ARG A 112 -10.88 -3.30 -18.47
C ARG A 112 -9.68 -2.98 -19.35
N LEU A 113 -8.60 -2.45 -18.79
CA LEU A 113 -7.35 -2.20 -19.50
C LEU A 113 -6.45 -3.46 -19.58
N PHE A 114 -6.95 -4.63 -19.15
CA PHE A 114 -6.14 -5.84 -19.10
C PHE A 114 -5.96 -6.48 -20.48
N ASP A 115 -4.85 -6.15 -21.14
CA ASP A 115 -4.47 -6.72 -22.45
C ASP A 115 -3.67 -8.03 -22.35
N GLY A 116 -3.85 -8.83 -21.29
CA GLY A 116 -3.09 -10.07 -21.08
C GLY A 116 -1.61 -9.86 -20.70
N THR A 117 -1.24 -8.65 -20.30
CA THR A 117 0.10 -8.28 -19.83
C THR A 117 0.05 -7.73 -18.41
N VAL A 118 1.20 -7.65 -17.75
CA VAL A 118 1.35 -7.10 -16.38
C VAL A 118 1.47 -5.57 -16.34
N ARG A 119 1.50 -4.92 -17.51
CA ARG A 119 1.60 -3.46 -17.68
C ARG A 119 0.47 -2.68 -17.00
N PRO A 120 -0.82 -2.96 -17.25
CA PRO A 120 -1.92 -2.23 -16.65
C PRO A 120 -1.92 -2.32 -15.12
N LEU A 121 -1.48 -3.46 -14.58
CA LEU A 121 -1.35 -3.64 -13.13
C LEU A 121 -0.21 -2.76 -12.56
N ALA A 122 0.96 -2.77 -13.19
CA ALA A 122 2.11 -1.97 -12.74
C ALA A 122 1.84 -0.46 -12.80
N ILE A 123 1.23 -0.01 -13.90
CA ILE A 123 0.81 1.39 -14.08
C ILE A 123 -0.27 1.76 -13.08
N GLY A 124 -1.24 0.86 -12.83
CA GLY A 124 -2.28 1.06 -11.81
C GLY A 124 -1.68 1.28 -10.42
N PHE A 125 -0.76 0.41 -9.99
CA PHE A 125 -0.06 0.60 -8.70
C PHE A 125 0.68 1.93 -8.61
N LEU A 126 1.35 2.34 -9.70
CA LEU A 126 2.10 3.58 -9.74
C LEU A 126 1.19 4.82 -9.68
N LEU A 127 0.13 4.86 -10.49
CA LEU A 127 -0.83 5.97 -10.50
C LEU A 127 -1.58 6.08 -9.17
N LEU A 128 -2.03 4.96 -8.61
CA LEU A 128 -2.70 4.93 -7.32
C LEU A 128 -1.75 5.30 -6.17
N GLY A 129 -0.48 4.88 -6.23
CA GLY A 129 0.55 5.29 -5.29
C GLY A 129 0.82 6.80 -5.34
N ILE A 130 0.88 7.39 -6.54
CA ILE A 130 1.04 8.84 -6.72
C ILE A 130 -0.19 9.58 -6.18
N ALA A 131 -1.40 9.09 -6.48
CA ALA A 131 -2.64 9.67 -5.96
C ALA A 131 -2.69 9.61 -4.44
N ALA A 132 -2.26 8.50 -3.83
CA ALA A 132 -2.14 8.36 -2.39
C ALA A 132 -1.12 9.35 -1.81
N LEU A 133 0.04 9.52 -2.45
CA LEU A 133 1.04 10.52 -2.03
C LEU A 133 0.51 11.95 -2.13
N ALA A 134 -0.20 12.28 -3.20
CA ALA A 134 -0.85 13.59 -3.35
C ALA A 134 -1.90 13.82 -2.25
N CYS A 135 -2.73 12.82 -1.95
CA CYS A 135 -3.72 12.89 -0.88
C CYS A 135 -3.05 13.13 0.49
N VAL A 136 -1.99 12.37 0.80
CA VAL A 136 -1.21 12.53 2.04
C VAL A 136 -0.58 13.93 2.12
N LEU A 137 -0.02 14.45 1.03
CA LEU A 137 0.55 15.79 0.97
C LEU A 137 -0.51 16.89 1.18
N VAL A 138 -1.72 16.70 0.67
CA VAL A 138 -2.85 17.63 0.87
C VAL A 138 -3.35 17.58 2.31
N VAL A 139 -3.48 16.38 2.89
CA VAL A 139 -4.02 16.19 4.26
C VAL A 139 -3.01 16.62 5.33
N GLU A 140 -1.74 16.29 5.19
CA GLU A 140 -0.72 16.64 6.18
C GLU A 140 -0.05 18.01 5.95
N GLY A 141 -0.16 18.55 4.73
CA GLY A 141 0.52 19.78 4.31
C GLY A 141 2.05 19.65 4.24
N ARG A 142 2.70 20.60 3.56
CA ARG A 142 4.17 20.63 3.32
C ARG A 142 5.04 20.57 4.60
N LYS A 143 4.47 20.84 5.77
CA LYS A 143 5.14 20.91 7.09
C LYS A 143 4.83 19.72 8.02
N GLY A 144 3.88 18.85 7.67
CA GLY A 144 3.48 17.69 8.49
C GLY A 144 4.30 16.42 8.26
N LEU A 145 5.00 16.35 7.12
CA LEU A 145 5.66 15.14 6.60
C LEU A 145 6.68 14.47 7.55
N PHE A 146 7.27 15.24 8.47
CA PHE A 146 8.28 14.76 9.43
C PHE A 146 8.01 15.11 10.89
N LYS A 147 6.84 15.69 11.19
CA LYS A 147 6.45 15.94 12.58
C LYS A 147 6.07 14.60 13.20
N GLY A 148 7.08 13.94 13.76
CA GLY A 148 6.86 12.88 14.74
C GLY A 148 6.03 13.47 15.87
N GLU A 149 5.16 12.64 16.42
CA GLU A 149 4.42 12.96 17.64
C GLU A 149 5.35 13.46 18.74
#